data_AF-C0JXL6-F1
#
_entry.id   AF-C0JXL6-F1
#
_cell.length_a   1.000
_cell.length_b   1.000
_cell.length_c   1.000
_cell.angle_alpha   90.00
_cell.angle_beta   90.00
_cell.angle_gamma   90.00
#
_symmetry.space_group_name_H-M   'P 1'
#
loop_
_entity.id
_entity.type
_entity.pdbx_description
1 polymer ?
#
loop_
_entity_poly.entity_id
_entity_poly.type
_entity_poly.pdbx_seq_one_letter_code
_entity_poly.pdbx_strand_id
1 'polypeptide(L)'
;WQIMIHGESYKRIVAEAAKLALGEENILERVFIVELLNDANNPNQIAGAVGFSVRENKVYIIKCKTAMVACGGAVNIYQPRSVGEGKGRAWYPVWDAGSTYTMALRAGAELSMMENRFTPARFKDGYGPVGAWFLLFKAHLENALGENFAASDAAKEELANYAPYGTGAVPPTCLRNHLMLFEMKAGRGPVIMDTVSALAKLGGTMSKKELKHLESEAWEDFLDMTCGQANLWCATNTEPEKKNSEIMPTEPYLLGSHSGCCGIWASGPDEDWVPEDYKWGTNGKVYNRMTTVDGLFTAGDGVGCSGHKFSSGSHYEGRIVGKMMVRWIRDNADFTPTIKETKEELVDLVYKPVRTYLDNCDYSTMSDVNPKYCKPAGMALRLMKITHEYGAGTATYYQTNGRSLEICMENFQMMHEDLEKIAAGDLHELMRAWEIFHRLYTVEAHLRHIQFRKETRYPGFYYRRA
;
A
#
# COMPACT_ATOMS: atom_id res chain seq x y z
N TRP A 1 11.08 8.92 16.20
CA TRP A 1 11.58 10.28 15.92
C TRP A 1 10.81 10.79 14.71
N GLN A 2 10.10 11.91 14.85
CA GLN A 2 9.56 12.66 13.72
C GLN A 2 10.35 13.97 13.66
N ILE A 3 10.90 14.27 12.49
CA ILE A 3 11.59 15.52 12.20
C ILE A 3 10.79 16.21 11.11
N MET A 4 10.50 17.50 11.29
CA MET A 4 9.86 18.30 10.25
C MET A 4 10.90 18.64 9.18
N ILE A 5 10.48 18.63 7.92
CA ILE A 5 11.30 19.00 6.76
C ILE A 5 10.47 19.83 5.80
N HIS A 6 11.11 20.74 5.07
CA HIS A 6 10.54 21.40 3.90
C HIS A 6 10.66 20.45 2.71
N GLY A 7 9.65 19.62 2.53
CA GLY A 7 9.71 18.35 1.82
C GLY A 7 9.16 18.35 0.40
N GLU A 8 8.65 19.46 -0.12
CA GLU A 8 8.03 19.54 -1.45
C GLU A 8 8.87 18.85 -2.55
N SER A 9 10.17 19.14 -2.56
CA SER A 9 11.12 18.62 -3.56
C SER A 9 11.80 17.31 -3.14
N TYR A 10 11.34 16.64 -2.08
CA TYR A 10 12.04 15.48 -1.52
C TYR A 10 12.25 14.36 -2.54
N LYS A 11 11.22 13.97 -3.31
CA LYS A 11 11.38 12.95 -4.35
C LYS A 11 12.32 13.40 -5.48
N ARG A 12 12.30 14.69 -5.85
CA ARG A 12 13.18 15.24 -6.90
C ARG A 12 14.64 15.12 -6.50
N ILE A 13 14.98 15.51 -5.27
CA ILE A 13 16.33 15.42 -4.72
C ILE A 13 16.82 13.95 -4.71
N VAL A 14 16.00 13.02 -4.21
CA VAL A 14 16.38 11.59 -4.17
C VAL A 14 16.51 10.99 -5.58
N ALA A 15 15.63 11.37 -6.51
CA ALA A 15 15.66 10.88 -7.88
C ALA A 15 16.88 11.42 -8.66
N GLU A 16 17.27 12.67 -8.44
CA GLU A 16 18.48 13.25 -9.03
C GLU A 16 19.73 12.51 -8.58
N ALA A 17 19.86 12.23 -7.29
CA ALA A 17 20.98 11.46 -6.75
C ALA A 17 21.06 10.04 -7.37
N ALA A 18 19.92 9.37 -7.54
CA ALA A 18 19.86 8.06 -8.19
C ALA A 18 20.24 8.14 -9.68
N LYS A 19 19.75 9.15 -10.40
CA LYS A 19 20.07 9.39 -11.82
C LYS A 19 21.56 9.66 -12.03
N LEU A 20 22.17 10.48 -11.18
CA LEU A 20 23.61 10.76 -11.22
C LEU A 20 24.46 9.52 -10.93
N ALA A 21 24.01 8.66 -10.02
CA ALA A 21 24.75 7.45 -9.66
C ALA A 21 24.65 6.34 -10.71
N LEU A 22 23.48 6.17 -11.36
CA LEU A 22 23.24 5.09 -12.33
C LEU A 22 23.56 5.47 -13.77
N GLY A 23 23.49 6.76 -14.14
CA GLY A 23 23.44 7.19 -15.54
C GLY A 23 22.03 7.06 -16.13
N GLU A 24 21.61 8.05 -16.92
CA GLU A 24 20.26 8.11 -17.51
C GLU A 24 19.99 6.95 -18.48
N GLU A 25 21.02 6.48 -19.18
CA GLU A 25 20.97 5.37 -20.11
C GLU A 25 20.61 4.03 -19.45
N ASN A 26 20.79 3.92 -18.13
CA ASN A 26 20.45 2.74 -17.34
C ASN A 26 19.07 2.84 -16.69
N ILE A 27 18.28 3.88 -17.02
CA ILE A 27 16.95 4.12 -16.46
C ILE A 27 15.91 4.02 -17.56
N LEU A 28 15.04 3.01 -17.45
CA LEU A 28 13.87 2.86 -18.31
C LEU A 28 12.66 3.48 -17.61
N GLU A 29 12.21 4.64 -18.09
CA GLU A 29 10.96 5.25 -17.65
C GLU A 29 9.79 4.84 -18.53
N ARG A 30 8.56 4.95 -17.99
CA ARG A 30 7.31 4.62 -18.71
C ARG A 30 7.27 3.18 -19.23
N VAL A 31 7.98 2.27 -18.57
CA VAL A 31 7.89 0.82 -18.78
C VAL A 31 7.20 0.21 -17.57
N PHE A 32 6.07 -0.46 -17.80
CA PHE A 32 5.35 -1.21 -16.76
C PHE A 32 5.81 -2.66 -16.80
N ILE A 33 6.32 -3.18 -15.68
CA ILE A 33 6.71 -4.58 -15.54
C ILE A 33 5.48 -5.40 -15.15
N VAL A 34 5.27 -6.52 -15.85
CA VAL A 34 4.10 -7.38 -15.75
C VAL A 34 4.39 -8.64 -14.95
N GLU A 35 5.51 -9.31 -15.24
CA GLU A 35 5.81 -10.63 -14.67
C GLU A 35 7.32 -10.77 -14.47
N LEU A 36 7.71 -11.45 -13.39
CA LEU A 36 9.08 -11.89 -13.17
C LEU A 36 9.30 -13.27 -13.81
N LEU A 37 10.50 -13.49 -14.34
CA LEU A 37 10.84 -14.71 -15.07
C LEU A 37 11.91 -15.48 -14.29
N ASN A 38 11.60 -16.71 -13.90
CA ASN A 38 12.53 -17.60 -13.22
C ASN A 38 13.43 -18.34 -14.22
N ASP A 39 14.57 -18.84 -13.74
CA ASP A 39 15.55 -19.55 -14.55
C ASP A 39 14.99 -20.90 -15.04
N ALA A 40 15.24 -21.21 -16.32
CA ALA A 40 14.79 -22.44 -16.95
C ALA A 40 15.37 -23.70 -16.27
N ASN A 41 16.54 -23.59 -15.65
CA ASN A 41 17.24 -24.70 -15.01
C ASN A 41 17.03 -24.74 -13.49
N ASN A 42 16.59 -23.64 -12.89
CA ASN A 42 16.25 -23.55 -11.47
C ASN A 42 14.97 -22.74 -11.27
N PRO A 43 13.81 -23.39 -11.08
CA PRO A 43 12.53 -22.70 -10.98
C PRO A 43 12.37 -21.84 -9.72
N ASN A 44 13.28 -21.92 -8.73
CA ASN A 44 13.31 -21.06 -7.54
C ASN A 44 14.39 -19.97 -7.62
N GLN A 45 14.82 -19.58 -8.83
CA GLN A 45 15.85 -18.57 -9.03
C GLN A 45 15.43 -17.57 -10.10
N ILE A 46 15.68 -16.28 -9.87
CA ILE A 46 15.32 -15.23 -10.83
C ILE A 46 16.24 -15.23 -12.05
N ALA A 47 15.68 -14.97 -13.23
CA ALA A 47 16.42 -14.83 -14.49
C ALA A 47 16.05 -13.55 -15.27
N GLY A 48 14.93 -12.91 -14.97
CA GLY A 48 14.50 -11.73 -15.70
C GLY A 48 13.14 -11.18 -15.33
N ALA A 49 12.62 -10.32 -16.19
CA ALA A 49 11.28 -9.76 -16.12
C ALA A 49 10.77 -9.43 -17.54
N VAL A 50 9.46 -9.38 -17.71
CA VAL A 50 8.81 -8.86 -18.92
C VAL A 50 7.90 -7.69 -18.59
N GLY A 51 7.90 -6.69 -19.47
CA GLY A 51 7.05 -5.52 -19.36
C GLY A 51 6.81 -4.87 -20.72
N PHE A 52 6.18 -3.69 -20.72
CA PHE A 52 5.91 -2.94 -21.95
C PHE A 52 5.95 -1.44 -21.71
N SER A 53 6.20 -0.69 -22.78
CA SER A 53 6.11 0.76 -22.75
C SER A 53 4.65 1.21 -22.73
N VAL A 54 4.34 2.19 -21.88
CA VAL A 54 3.03 2.87 -21.87
C VAL A 54 3.01 4.11 -22.77
N ARG A 55 3.96 4.21 -23.71
CA ARG A 55 4.09 5.33 -24.67
C ARG A 55 4.25 4.87 -26.11
N GLU A 56 4.71 3.65 -26.34
CA GLU A 56 4.92 3.05 -27.65
C GLU A 56 4.61 1.56 -27.56
N ASN A 57 4.26 0.93 -28.69
CA ASN A 57 3.91 -0.49 -28.75
C ASN A 57 5.18 -1.37 -28.69
N LYS A 58 5.86 -1.37 -27.54
CA LYS A 58 7.15 -2.05 -27.33
C LYS A 58 7.10 -2.91 -26.08
N VAL A 59 7.41 -4.20 -26.24
CA VAL A 59 7.60 -5.16 -25.14
C VAL A 59 9.08 -5.20 -24.77
N TYR A 60 9.37 -5.14 -23.48
CA TYR A 60 10.70 -5.27 -22.91
C TYR A 60 10.82 -6.66 -22.28
N ILE A 61 11.82 -7.42 -22.70
CA ILE A 61 12.23 -8.68 -22.07
C ILE A 61 13.61 -8.43 -21.49
N ILE A 62 13.70 -8.37 -20.16
CA ILE A 62 14.90 -7.96 -19.43
C ILE A 62 15.48 -9.21 -18.79
N LYS A 63 16.71 -9.58 -19.17
CA LYS A 63 17.47 -10.64 -18.51
C LYS A 63 18.33 -10.04 -17.40
N CYS A 64 18.36 -10.66 -16.23
CA CYS A 64 19.17 -10.20 -15.10
C CYS A 64 19.66 -11.38 -14.25
N LYS A 65 20.84 -11.22 -13.62
CA LYS A 65 21.36 -12.20 -12.65
C LYS A 65 20.66 -12.11 -11.29
N THR A 66 20.18 -10.92 -10.95
CA THR A 66 19.48 -10.60 -9.69
C THR A 66 18.51 -9.46 -9.96
N ALA A 67 17.42 -9.41 -9.21
CA ALA A 67 16.40 -8.37 -9.32
C ALA A 67 16.02 -7.84 -7.95
N MET A 68 15.67 -6.56 -7.88
CA MET A 68 14.95 -5.98 -6.75
C MET A 68 13.56 -5.56 -7.21
N VAL A 69 12.52 -6.09 -6.57
CA VAL A 69 11.14 -5.64 -6.77
C VAL A 69 10.75 -4.68 -5.66
N ALA A 70 10.54 -3.41 -5.98
CA ALA A 70 10.22 -2.35 -5.02
C ALA A 70 9.20 -1.35 -5.61
N CYS A 71 8.03 -1.87 -5.99
CA CYS A 71 6.98 -1.15 -6.72
C CYS A 71 5.88 -0.58 -5.81
N GLY A 72 6.19 -0.27 -4.55
CA GLY A 72 5.23 0.23 -3.57
C GLY A 72 4.27 -0.83 -3.02
N GLY A 73 3.22 -0.36 -2.35
CA GLY A 73 2.20 -1.19 -1.70
C GLY A 73 1.03 -1.54 -2.62
N ALA A 74 -0.18 -1.60 -2.07
CA ALA A 74 -1.43 -1.79 -2.81
C ALA A 74 -2.58 -0.91 -2.30
N VAL A 75 -3.19 -0.19 -3.23
CA VAL A 75 -4.26 0.80 -3.04
C VAL A 75 -5.38 0.53 -4.06
N ASN A 76 -6.60 1.02 -3.78
CA ASN A 76 -7.81 0.71 -4.57
C ASN A 76 -8.09 -0.80 -4.68
N ILE A 77 -7.70 -1.55 -3.66
CA ILE A 77 -8.07 -2.94 -3.42
C ILE A 77 -9.34 -3.06 -2.56
N TYR A 78 -9.77 -1.96 -1.93
CA TYR A 78 -11.06 -1.78 -1.26
C TYR A 78 -11.76 -0.57 -1.87
N GLN A 79 -13.09 -0.58 -1.87
CA GLN A 79 -13.86 0.58 -2.28
C GLN A 79 -13.57 1.77 -1.33
N PRO A 80 -13.14 2.92 -1.84
CA PRO A 80 -12.92 4.11 -1.02
C PRO A 80 -14.23 4.75 -0.58
N ARG A 81 -14.15 5.66 0.40
CA ARG A 81 -15.32 6.40 0.89
C ARG A 81 -15.95 7.31 -0.17
N SER A 82 -15.16 7.81 -1.11
CA SER A 82 -15.61 8.60 -2.26
C SER A 82 -15.48 7.78 -3.54
N VAL A 83 -16.60 7.52 -4.23
CA VAL A 83 -16.64 6.55 -5.35
C VAL A 83 -16.66 7.19 -6.75
N GLY A 84 -16.93 8.50 -6.84
CA GLY A 84 -16.82 9.29 -8.07
C GLY A 84 -15.38 9.73 -8.33
N GLU A 85 -15.17 11.00 -8.68
CA GLU A 85 -13.82 11.57 -8.90
C GLU A 85 -12.91 11.41 -7.68
N GLY A 86 -13.48 11.54 -6.47
CA GLY A 86 -12.78 11.34 -5.20
C GLY A 86 -12.21 9.93 -4.99
N LYS A 87 -12.51 8.95 -5.85
CA LYS A 87 -11.85 7.64 -5.86
C LYS A 87 -10.34 7.75 -6.10
N GLY A 88 -9.90 8.81 -6.79
CA GLY A 88 -8.48 9.12 -6.96
C GLY A 88 -7.79 9.59 -5.67
N ARG A 89 -8.57 10.00 -4.65
CA ARG A 89 -8.07 10.54 -3.38
C ARG A 89 -7.96 9.44 -2.31
N ALA A 90 -7.12 8.45 -2.57
CA ALA A 90 -6.66 7.55 -1.50
C ALA A 90 -5.64 8.28 -0.59
N TRP A 91 -5.47 7.81 0.66
CA TRP A 91 -4.41 8.32 1.54
C TRP A 91 -3.03 7.85 1.09
N TYR A 92 -2.90 6.56 0.73
CA TYR A 92 -1.68 6.01 0.15
C TYR A 92 -1.69 6.20 -1.39
N PRO A 93 -0.54 6.17 -2.09
CA PRO A 93 -0.49 6.50 -3.51
C PRO A 93 -1.38 5.61 -4.39
N VAL A 94 -2.32 6.23 -5.10
CA VAL A 94 -3.38 5.52 -5.86
C VAL A 94 -2.83 4.63 -7.00
N TRP A 95 -1.61 4.91 -7.45
CA TRP A 95 -0.92 4.15 -8.50
C TRP A 95 -0.25 2.86 -7.99
N ASP A 96 -0.17 2.64 -6.67
CA ASP A 96 0.39 1.42 -6.11
C ASP A 96 -0.62 0.27 -6.24
N ALA A 97 -0.35 -0.65 -7.17
CA ALA A 97 -1.27 -1.72 -7.57
C ALA A 97 -0.99 -3.09 -6.91
N GLY A 98 -0.05 -3.17 -5.96
CA GLY A 98 0.41 -4.46 -5.41
C GLY A 98 1.35 -5.23 -6.34
N SER A 99 1.94 -4.56 -7.33
CA SER A 99 2.89 -5.17 -8.26
C SER A 99 4.06 -5.83 -7.53
N THR A 100 4.54 -5.23 -6.43
CA THR A 100 5.59 -5.80 -5.57
C THR A 100 5.23 -7.20 -5.09
N TYR A 101 4.02 -7.35 -4.55
CA TYR A 101 3.58 -8.58 -3.91
C TYR A 101 3.23 -9.65 -4.92
N THR A 102 2.48 -9.27 -5.97
CA THR A 102 2.02 -10.24 -6.97
C THR A 102 3.17 -10.83 -7.75
N MET A 103 4.09 -9.99 -8.24
CA MET A 103 5.21 -10.48 -9.03
C MET A 103 6.14 -11.38 -8.20
N ALA A 104 6.42 -11.03 -6.94
CA ALA A 104 7.21 -11.89 -6.06
C ALA A 104 6.49 -13.22 -5.73
N LEU A 105 5.20 -13.16 -5.39
CA LEU A 105 4.37 -14.35 -5.14
C LEU A 105 4.36 -15.30 -6.35
N ARG A 106 4.18 -14.75 -7.56
CA ARG A 106 4.13 -15.54 -8.79
C ARG A 106 5.50 -16.12 -9.18
N ALA A 107 6.59 -15.46 -8.79
CA ALA A 107 7.93 -16.01 -8.84
C ALA A 107 8.22 -17.09 -7.78
N GLY A 108 7.29 -17.33 -6.84
CA GLY A 108 7.42 -18.35 -5.78
C GLY A 108 7.95 -17.82 -4.45
N ALA A 109 8.07 -16.50 -4.28
CA ALA A 109 8.52 -15.93 -3.01
C ALA A 109 7.44 -16.05 -1.93
N GLU A 110 7.85 -16.43 -0.72
CA GLU A 110 6.97 -16.51 0.43
C GLU A 110 6.50 -15.11 0.86
N LEU A 111 5.20 -14.97 1.13
CA LEU A 111 4.63 -13.76 1.72
C LEU A 111 4.43 -13.94 3.22
N SER A 112 4.59 -12.88 3.98
CA SER A 112 4.43 -12.89 5.43
C SER A 112 3.65 -11.68 5.93
N MET A 113 2.89 -11.90 7.00
CA MET A 113 2.03 -10.89 7.62
C MET A 113 1.06 -10.21 6.65
N MET A 114 0.65 -10.89 5.57
CA MET A 114 -0.24 -10.29 4.57
C MET A 114 -1.60 -9.92 5.13
N GLU A 115 -2.06 -10.50 6.24
CA GLU A 115 -3.28 -10.10 6.95
C GLU A 115 -3.19 -8.72 7.59
N ASN A 116 -1.98 -8.20 7.81
CA ASN A 116 -1.80 -6.87 8.33
C ASN A 116 -2.13 -5.85 7.23
N ARG A 117 -3.01 -4.91 7.57
CA ARG A 117 -3.43 -3.80 6.72
C ARG A 117 -3.25 -2.51 7.50
N PHE A 118 -3.12 -1.39 6.81
CA PHE A 118 -3.15 -0.09 7.46
C PHE A 118 -4.44 0.67 7.09
N THR A 119 -5.16 1.11 8.13
CA THR A 119 -6.38 1.91 8.02
C THR A 119 -6.12 3.26 8.67
N PRO A 120 -5.53 4.24 8.00
CA PRO A 120 -5.22 5.52 8.61
C PRO A 120 -6.49 6.27 9.06
N ALA A 121 -6.46 6.89 10.24
CA ALA A 121 -7.41 7.93 10.62
C ALA A 121 -6.83 9.30 10.24
N ARG A 122 -7.53 10.03 9.37
CA ARG A 122 -7.07 11.31 8.79
C ARG A 122 -8.22 12.30 8.73
N PHE A 123 -7.91 13.55 8.39
CA PHE A 123 -8.96 14.50 8.02
C PHE A 123 -9.86 13.90 6.94
N LYS A 124 -11.17 13.99 7.16
CA LYS A 124 -12.18 13.33 6.35
C LYS A 124 -12.09 13.81 4.89
N ASP A 125 -12.26 12.87 3.97
CA ASP A 125 -12.25 13.03 2.51
C ASP A 125 -10.91 13.42 1.88
N GLY A 126 -10.27 14.50 2.35
CA GLY A 126 -8.98 14.97 1.83
C GLY A 126 -7.76 14.15 2.30
N TYR A 127 -7.95 13.42 3.40
CA TYR A 127 -6.96 12.54 4.04
C TYR A 127 -5.64 13.22 4.41
N GLY A 128 -5.71 14.50 4.78
CA GLY A 128 -4.56 15.26 5.26
C GLY A 128 -3.94 14.67 6.54
N PRO A 129 -2.63 14.88 6.74
CA PRO A 129 -1.91 14.42 7.92
C PRO A 129 -2.49 15.00 9.22
N VAL A 130 -2.42 14.20 10.28
CA VAL A 130 -2.89 14.56 11.63
C VAL A 130 -1.75 14.61 12.65
N GLY A 131 -0.54 14.22 12.23
CA GLY A 131 0.61 14.08 13.11
C GLY A 131 1.03 15.40 13.74
N ALA A 132 1.17 16.45 12.93
CA ALA A 132 1.48 17.79 13.39
C ALA A 132 0.41 18.29 14.38
N TRP A 133 -0.87 18.12 14.06
CA TRP A 133 -1.99 18.53 14.92
C TRP A 133 -1.98 17.89 16.30
N PHE A 134 -1.71 16.58 16.40
CA PHE A 134 -1.58 15.93 17.71
C PHE A 134 -0.30 16.31 18.45
N LEU A 135 0.83 16.38 17.75
CA LEU A 135 2.15 16.44 18.40
C LEU A 135 2.66 17.86 18.61
N LEU A 136 2.46 18.75 17.65
CA LEU A 136 2.87 20.15 17.72
C LEU A 136 1.75 21.01 18.32
N PHE A 137 0.54 20.92 17.76
CA PHE A 137 -0.58 21.77 18.18
C PHE A 137 -1.30 21.27 19.43
N LYS A 138 -1.01 20.03 19.86
CA LYS A 138 -1.65 19.38 21.03
C LYS A 138 -3.18 19.31 20.92
N ALA A 139 -3.71 19.25 19.70
CA ALA A 139 -5.13 19.05 19.46
C ALA A 139 -5.56 17.65 19.94
N HIS A 140 -6.81 17.51 20.35
CA HIS A 140 -7.43 16.23 20.70
C HIS A 140 -8.61 15.93 19.78
N LEU A 141 -9.14 14.70 19.90
CA LEU A 141 -10.34 14.30 19.20
C LEU A 141 -11.54 14.35 20.13
N GLU A 142 -12.65 14.83 19.61
CA GLU A 142 -13.94 14.84 20.27
C GLU A 142 -14.97 14.02 19.51
N ASN A 143 -15.92 13.44 20.23
CA ASN A 143 -17.13 12.85 19.63
C ASN A 143 -18.19 13.97 19.42
N ALA A 144 -19.38 13.60 18.93
CA ALA A 144 -20.45 14.57 18.67
C ALA A 144 -20.99 15.29 19.92
N LEU A 145 -20.65 14.80 21.12
CA LEU A 145 -21.03 15.39 22.40
C LEU A 145 -19.99 16.40 22.92
N GLY A 146 -18.89 16.61 22.19
CA GLY A 146 -17.76 17.45 22.63
C GLY A 146 -16.86 16.75 23.66
N GLU A 147 -16.96 15.43 23.80
CA GLU A 147 -16.18 14.68 24.78
C GLU A 147 -14.86 14.24 24.15
N ASN A 148 -13.74 14.49 24.85
CA ASN A 148 -12.46 13.87 24.55
C ASN A 148 -12.50 12.37 24.91
N PHE A 149 -13.17 11.59 24.06
CA PHE A 149 -13.51 10.19 24.31
C PHE A 149 -12.27 9.33 24.59
N ALA A 150 -11.12 9.63 23.96
CA ALA A 150 -9.89 8.88 24.15
C ALA A 150 -9.31 8.99 25.57
N ALA A 151 -9.69 10.04 26.32
CA ALA A 151 -9.29 10.25 27.71
C ALA A 151 -10.34 9.76 28.73
N SER A 152 -11.51 9.31 28.26
CA SER A 152 -12.61 8.87 29.11
C SER A 152 -12.31 7.55 29.84
N ASP A 153 -13.00 7.30 30.96
CA ASP A 153 -12.88 6.02 31.67
C ASP A 153 -13.44 4.86 30.86
N ALA A 154 -14.46 5.08 30.04
CA ALA A 154 -14.98 4.09 29.09
C ALA A 154 -13.92 3.65 28.07
N ALA A 155 -13.13 4.59 27.55
CA ALA A 155 -12.02 4.24 26.64
C ALA A 155 -10.91 3.45 27.35
N LYS A 156 -10.59 3.77 28.61
CA LYS A 156 -9.61 3.01 29.41
C LYS A 156 -10.10 1.59 29.67
N GLU A 157 -11.38 1.42 30.02
CA GLU A 157 -12.01 0.12 30.23
C GLU A 157 -12.00 -0.71 28.93
N GLU A 158 -12.37 -0.10 27.80
CA GLU A 158 -12.35 -0.80 26.51
C GLU A 158 -10.91 -1.21 26.10
N LEU A 159 -9.92 -0.34 26.31
CA LEU A 159 -8.53 -0.66 26.02
C LEU A 159 -7.94 -1.73 26.95
N ALA A 160 -8.45 -1.89 28.17
CA ALA A 160 -8.00 -2.92 29.11
C ALA A 160 -8.23 -4.34 28.57
N ASN A 161 -9.23 -4.53 27.69
CA ASN A 161 -9.48 -5.80 26.98
C ASN A 161 -8.31 -6.23 26.07
N TYR A 162 -7.35 -5.34 25.80
CA TYR A 162 -6.20 -5.57 24.92
C TYR A 162 -4.85 -5.47 25.66
N ALA A 163 -4.84 -5.72 26.98
CA ALA A 163 -3.61 -5.75 27.76
C ALA A 163 -2.58 -6.80 27.23
N PRO A 164 -1.27 -6.53 27.32
CA PRO A 164 -0.65 -5.30 27.85
C PRO A 164 -0.62 -4.13 26.85
N TYR A 165 -1.04 -4.36 25.59
CA TYR A 165 -0.90 -3.39 24.51
C TYR A 165 -1.80 -2.16 24.68
N GLY A 166 -3.04 -2.37 25.12
CA GLY A 166 -4.01 -1.29 25.37
C GLY A 166 -3.74 -0.47 26.63
N THR A 167 -2.96 -1.02 27.57
CA THR A 167 -2.60 -0.38 28.84
C THR A 167 -1.24 0.31 28.80
N GLY A 168 -0.56 0.30 27.65
CA GLY A 168 0.70 1.03 27.46
C GLY A 168 0.51 2.55 27.46
N ALA A 169 1.56 3.29 27.78
CA ALA A 169 1.52 4.76 27.84
C ALA A 169 1.08 5.43 26.52
N VAL A 170 1.40 4.79 25.38
CA VAL A 170 0.92 5.19 24.06
C VAL A 170 0.23 3.99 23.43
N PRO A 171 -1.11 3.98 23.36
CA PRO A 171 -1.85 2.88 22.74
C PRO A 171 -1.43 2.69 21.27
N PRO A 172 -1.25 1.45 20.77
CA PRO A 172 -1.01 1.16 19.36
C PRO A 172 -2.00 1.85 18.41
N THR A 173 -1.56 2.17 17.19
CA THR A 173 -2.37 2.90 16.20
C THR A 173 -3.71 2.23 15.89
N CYS A 174 -3.73 0.89 15.77
CA CYS A 174 -4.97 0.15 15.58
C CYS A 174 -5.94 0.34 16.76
N LEU A 175 -5.46 0.33 18.01
CA LEU A 175 -6.30 0.55 19.18
C LEU A 175 -6.87 1.98 19.26
N ARG A 176 -6.12 2.99 18.80
CA ARG A 176 -6.66 4.35 18.66
C ARG A 176 -7.79 4.42 17.63
N ASN A 177 -7.66 3.73 16.50
CA ASN A 177 -8.78 3.59 15.56
C ASN A 177 -9.95 2.81 16.14
N HIS A 178 -9.68 1.78 16.93
CA HIS A 178 -10.71 0.98 17.56
C HIS A 178 -11.61 1.83 18.46
N LEU A 179 -11.04 2.75 19.25
CA LEU A 179 -11.81 3.71 20.03
C LEU A 179 -12.68 4.61 19.15
N MET A 180 -12.16 5.11 18.03
CA MET A 180 -12.99 5.88 17.09
C MET A 180 -14.16 5.05 16.55
N LEU A 181 -13.93 3.78 16.20
CA LEU A 181 -14.98 2.89 15.71
C LEU A 181 -15.99 2.53 16.79
N PHE A 182 -15.56 2.47 18.05
CA PHE A 182 -16.43 2.27 19.21
C PHE A 182 -17.44 3.42 19.34
N GLU A 183 -16.96 4.67 19.26
CA GLU A 183 -17.81 5.87 19.25
C GLU A 183 -18.76 5.89 18.05
N MET A 184 -18.24 5.65 16.85
CA MET A 184 -19.03 5.68 15.62
C MET A 184 -20.14 4.62 15.59
N LYS A 185 -19.85 3.40 16.09
CA LYS A 185 -20.85 2.32 16.15
C LYS A 185 -21.95 2.57 17.17
N ALA A 186 -21.63 3.32 18.23
CA ALA A 186 -22.61 3.73 19.22
C ALA A 186 -23.42 4.97 18.79
N GLY A 187 -23.23 5.47 17.57
CA GLY A 187 -23.94 6.65 17.06
C GLY A 187 -23.43 7.98 17.62
N ARG A 188 -22.27 8.00 18.27
CA ARG A 188 -21.65 9.20 18.85
C ARG A 188 -20.69 9.91 17.89
N GLY A 189 -20.60 9.48 16.63
CA GLY A 189 -19.94 10.26 15.58
C GLY A 189 -20.75 11.51 15.18
N PRO A 190 -20.15 12.48 14.45
CA PRO A 190 -18.81 12.46 13.86
C PRO A 190 -17.68 12.58 14.90
N VAL A 191 -16.48 12.14 14.51
CA VAL A 191 -15.26 12.38 15.28
C VAL A 191 -14.61 13.65 14.74
N ILE A 192 -14.34 14.62 15.61
CA ILE A 192 -13.90 15.96 15.26
C ILE A 192 -12.52 16.20 15.87
N MET A 193 -11.59 16.78 15.10
CA MET A 193 -10.35 17.32 15.65
C MET A 193 -10.59 18.76 16.10
N ASP A 194 -10.37 19.04 17.38
CA ASP A 194 -10.56 20.36 17.97
C ASP A 194 -9.36 21.28 17.69
N THR A 195 -9.28 21.78 16.46
CA THR A 195 -8.23 22.71 16.00
C THR A 195 -8.41 24.10 16.58
N VAL A 196 -9.66 24.54 16.76
CA VAL A 196 -10.00 25.89 17.25
C VAL A 196 -9.49 26.10 18.67
N SER A 197 -9.84 25.21 19.61
CA SER A 197 -9.39 25.39 20.99
C SER A 197 -7.89 25.17 21.14
N ALA A 198 -7.31 24.25 20.35
CA ALA A 198 -5.87 24.00 20.34
C ALA A 198 -5.09 25.26 19.94
N LEU A 199 -5.49 25.92 18.84
CA LEU A 199 -4.87 27.16 18.37
C LEU A 199 -5.12 28.33 19.33
N ALA A 200 -6.34 28.46 19.88
CA ALA A 200 -6.66 29.49 20.86
C ALA A 200 -5.79 29.37 22.13
N LYS A 201 -5.57 28.15 22.62
CA LYS A 201 -4.72 27.87 23.79
C LYS A 201 -3.26 28.28 23.53
N LEU A 202 -2.73 27.96 22.36
CA LEU A 202 -1.37 28.35 21.96
C LEU A 202 -1.25 29.87 21.81
N GLY A 203 -2.27 30.51 21.22
CA GLY A 203 -2.36 31.97 21.10
C GLY A 203 -2.38 32.73 22.43
N GLY A 204 -2.75 32.07 23.53
CA GLY A 204 -2.66 32.63 24.89
C GLY A 204 -1.22 32.71 25.43
N THR A 205 -0.31 31.90 24.90
CA THR A 205 1.09 31.82 25.36
C THR A 205 2.11 32.36 24.36
N MET A 206 1.72 32.53 23.10
CA MET A 206 2.60 32.91 22.00
C MET A 206 2.28 34.33 21.50
N SER A 207 3.29 35.05 21.02
CA SER A 207 3.10 36.34 20.34
C SER A 207 2.36 36.17 19.01
N LYS A 208 1.78 37.25 18.47
CA LYS A 208 1.13 37.24 17.14
C LYS A 208 2.06 36.76 16.01
N LYS A 209 3.37 37.04 16.12
CA LYS A 209 4.35 36.61 15.12
C LYS A 209 4.60 35.10 15.19
N GLU A 210 4.73 34.57 16.39
CA GLU A 210 4.91 33.13 16.62
C GLU A 210 3.66 32.34 16.22
N LEU A 211 2.46 32.86 16.53
CA LEU A 211 1.21 32.22 16.11
C LEU A 211 1.07 32.15 14.59
N LYS A 212 1.39 33.25 13.88
CA LYS A 212 1.39 33.28 12.41
C LYS A 212 2.43 32.34 11.80
N HIS A 213 3.58 32.18 12.45
CA HIS A 213 4.59 31.24 12.01
C HIS A 213 4.10 29.78 12.18
N LEU A 214 3.51 29.46 13.32
CA LEU A 214 2.94 28.14 13.60
C LEU A 214 1.76 27.82 12.65
N GLU A 215 0.92 28.81 12.33
CA GLU A 215 -0.12 28.67 11.31
C GLU A 215 0.49 28.30 9.93
N SER A 216 1.59 28.96 9.55
CA SER A 216 2.33 28.62 8.32
C SER A 216 2.85 27.18 8.35
N GLU A 217 3.37 26.70 9.48
CA GLU A 217 3.81 25.31 9.63
C GLU A 217 2.63 24.32 9.52
N ALA A 218 1.44 24.69 10.02
CA ALA A 218 0.22 23.87 9.89
C ALA A 218 -0.19 23.71 8.43
N TRP A 219 -0.14 24.80 7.66
CA TRP A 219 -0.44 24.79 6.23
C TRP A 219 0.63 24.05 5.43
N GLU A 220 1.90 24.22 5.78
CA GLU A 220 3.01 23.53 5.15
C GLU A 220 2.91 22.00 5.31
N ASP A 221 2.48 21.50 6.47
CA ASP A 221 2.19 20.06 6.67
C ASP A 221 1.20 19.51 5.62
N PHE A 222 0.30 20.34 5.09
CA PHE A 222 -0.57 19.95 3.98
C PHE A 222 0.04 20.21 2.61
N LEU A 223 0.67 21.36 2.40
CA LEU A 223 1.19 21.76 1.09
C LEU A 223 2.40 20.91 0.66
N ASP A 224 3.19 20.40 1.60
CA ASP A 224 4.36 19.57 1.31
C ASP A 224 4.02 18.11 0.98
N MET A 225 2.85 17.60 1.38
CA MET A 225 2.54 16.18 1.20
C MET A 225 1.09 15.83 0.81
N THR A 226 0.11 16.70 1.04
CA THR A 226 -1.30 16.40 0.78
C THR A 226 -2.11 17.67 0.43
N CYS A 227 -1.79 18.31 -0.70
CA CYS A 227 -2.52 19.48 -1.20
C CYS A 227 -4.03 19.24 -1.36
N GLY A 228 -4.46 17.98 -1.50
CA GLY A 228 -5.89 17.64 -1.53
C GLY A 228 -6.65 18.06 -0.27
N GLN A 229 -6.01 18.05 0.91
CA GLN A 229 -6.62 18.54 2.14
C GLN A 229 -6.71 20.07 2.17
N ALA A 230 -5.65 20.76 1.76
CA ALA A 230 -5.65 22.22 1.63
C ALA A 230 -6.75 22.69 0.65
N ASN A 231 -6.87 22.03 -0.51
CA ASN A 231 -7.94 22.29 -1.47
C ASN A 231 -9.33 22.07 -0.87
N LEU A 232 -9.51 21.02 -0.07
CA LEU A 232 -10.78 20.74 0.59
C LEU A 232 -11.14 21.83 1.61
N TRP A 233 -10.17 22.30 2.40
CA TRP A 233 -10.39 23.39 3.36
C TRP A 233 -10.74 24.71 2.65
N CYS A 234 -10.05 25.04 1.55
CA CYS A 234 -10.43 26.16 0.70
C CYS A 234 -11.87 26.00 0.15
N ALA A 235 -12.22 24.82 -0.37
CA ALA A 235 -13.54 24.57 -0.95
C ALA A 235 -14.68 24.56 0.07
N THR A 236 -14.39 24.35 1.35
CA THR A 236 -15.38 24.26 2.44
C THR A 236 -15.36 25.45 3.39
N ASN A 237 -14.63 26.51 3.04
CA ASN A 237 -14.40 27.70 3.87
C ASN A 237 -13.97 27.31 5.30
N THR A 238 -13.00 26.39 5.39
CA THR A 238 -12.50 25.87 6.67
C THR A 238 -11.19 26.56 7.02
N GLU A 239 -11.30 27.55 7.90
CA GLU A 239 -10.18 28.19 8.57
C GLU A 239 -9.97 27.46 9.92
N PRO A 240 -8.82 26.79 10.14
CA PRO A 240 -8.64 25.88 11.28
C PRO A 240 -8.76 26.54 12.65
N GLU A 241 -8.55 27.86 12.73
CA GLU A 241 -8.73 28.67 13.93
C GLU A 241 -10.19 29.11 14.18
N LYS A 242 -11.10 28.86 13.21
CA LYS A 242 -12.53 29.20 13.31
C LYS A 242 -13.45 27.99 13.19
N LYS A 243 -13.02 26.93 12.53
CA LYS A 243 -13.84 25.76 12.20
C LYS A 243 -13.03 24.46 12.33
N ASN A 244 -13.48 23.61 13.24
CA ASN A 244 -12.95 22.27 13.43
C ASN A 244 -13.21 21.36 12.21
N SER A 245 -12.41 20.30 12.08
CA SER A 245 -12.50 19.36 10.95
C SER A 245 -12.74 17.93 11.40
N GLU A 246 -13.55 17.19 10.64
CA GLU A 246 -13.84 15.78 10.91
C GLU A 246 -12.64 14.88 10.63
N ILE A 247 -12.48 13.84 11.45
CA ILE A 247 -11.52 12.75 11.27
C ILE A 247 -12.26 11.47 10.93
N MET A 248 -11.73 10.73 9.96
CA MET A 248 -12.33 9.50 9.47
C MET A 248 -11.26 8.42 9.24
N PRO A 249 -11.45 7.19 9.73
CA PRO A 249 -10.66 6.04 9.29
C PRO A 249 -10.95 5.75 7.81
N THR A 250 -9.93 5.64 6.97
CA THR A 250 -10.10 5.42 5.51
C THR A 250 -10.48 3.97 5.18
N GLU A 251 -10.63 3.64 3.91
CA GLU A 251 -10.53 2.25 3.45
C GLU A 251 -9.14 1.64 3.73
N PRO A 252 -9.00 0.31 3.83
CA PRO A 252 -7.71 -0.33 4.06
C PRO A 252 -6.71 -0.23 2.90
N TYR A 253 -5.43 -0.14 3.25
CA TYR A 253 -4.29 -0.24 2.33
C TYR A 253 -3.34 -1.36 2.76
N LEU A 254 -2.60 -1.93 1.81
CA LEU A 254 -1.54 -2.91 2.08
C LEU A 254 -0.18 -2.28 1.78
N LEU A 255 0.70 -2.29 2.77
CA LEU A 255 2.02 -1.67 2.73
C LEU A 255 2.91 -2.26 3.83
N GLY A 256 4.22 -2.29 3.56
CA GLY A 256 5.24 -2.83 4.45
C GLY A 256 6.16 -1.77 5.06
N SER A 257 6.14 -0.54 4.54
CA SER A 257 7.06 0.51 4.98
C SER A 257 6.49 1.46 6.02
N HIS A 258 5.18 1.69 6.06
CA HIS A 258 4.55 2.63 6.99
C HIS A 258 4.12 1.93 8.29
N SER A 259 2.86 2.06 8.72
CA SER A 259 2.38 1.50 9.99
C SER A 259 1.76 0.12 9.81
N GLY A 260 1.70 -0.35 8.57
CA GLY A 260 1.50 -1.75 8.24
C GLY A 260 2.84 -2.47 8.07
N CYS A 261 2.78 -3.80 8.02
CA CYS A 261 3.93 -4.68 7.87
C CYS A 261 3.62 -5.92 7.01
N CYS A 262 2.64 -5.85 6.10
CA CYS A 262 2.44 -6.90 5.12
C CYS A 262 3.52 -6.83 4.03
N GLY A 263 3.99 -7.98 3.57
CA GLY A 263 4.90 -8.04 2.43
C GLY A 263 5.49 -9.43 2.21
N ILE A 264 6.65 -9.44 1.58
CA ILE A 264 7.42 -10.64 1.25
C ILE A 264 8.31 -11.00 2.44
N TRP A 265 8.44 -12.28 2.74
CA TRP A 265 9.37 -12.80 3.72
C TRP A 265 10.80 -12.64 3.17
N ALA A 266 11.64 -11.88 3.87
CA ALA A 266 12.98 -11.52 3.42
C ALA A 266 14.02 -11.78 4.51
N SER A 267 15.19 -12.29 4.12
CA SER A 267 16.21 -12.76 5.06
C SER A 267 16.74 -11.62 5.91
N GLY A 268 17.03 -11.91 7.18
CA GLY A 268 17.82 -11.07 8.06
C GLY A 268 19.29 -10.98 7.65
N PRO A 269 20.08 -10.13 8.34
CA PRO A 269 21.51 -10.07 8.15
C PRO A 269 22.22 -11.31 8.71
N ASP A 270 23.37 -11.63 8.12
CA ASP A 270 24.24 -12.75 8.47
C ASP A 270 25.06 -12.42 9.73
N GLU A 271 24.39 -12.37 10.87
CA GLU A 271 24.95 -11.95 12.16
C GLU A 271 24.54 -12.94 13.27
N ASP A 272 25.44 -13.20 14.22
CA ASP A 272 25.25 -14.23 15.27
C ASP A 272 24.02 -13.99 16.15
N TRP A 273 23.59 -12.74 16.31
CA TRP A 273 22.42 -12.37 17.12
C TRP A 273 21.09 -12.56 16.40
N VAL A 274 21.10 -12.78 15.08
CA VAL A 274 19.89 -13.07 14.31
C VAL A 274 19.61 -14.57 14.40
N PRO A 275 18.38 -15.01 14.73
CA PRO A 275 18.02 -16.43 14.74
C PRO A 275 18.18 -17.09 13.36
N GLU A 276 18.58 -18.36 13.33
CA GLU A 276 18.78 -19.11 12.08
C GLU A 276 17.51 -19.21 11.23
N ASP A 277 16.34 -19.36 11.85
CA ASP A 277 15.06 -19.40 11.13
C ASP A 277 14.75 -18.10 10.37
N TYR A 278 15.46 -17.01 10.68
CA TYR A 278 15.30 -15.70 10.02
C TYR A 278 16.44 -15.41 9.04
N LYS A 279 17.25 -16.40 8.68
CA LYS A 279 18.35 -16.29 7.72
C LYS A 279 18.20 -17.33 6.63
N TRP A 280 18.41 -16.91 5.39
CA TRP A 280 18.58 -17.83 4.27
C TRP A 280 19.35 -17.17 3.15
N GLY A 281 19.68 -17.98 2.14
CA GLY A 281 20.74 -17.66 1.22
C GLY A 281 20.86 -18.65 0.10
N THR A 282 21.77 -18.34 -0.83
CA THR A 282 22.14 -19.20 -1.95
C THR A 282 23.52 -19.80 -1.66
N ASN A 283 23.72 -21.08 -1.95
CA ASN A 283 25.02 -21.75 -1.81
C ASN A 283 25.66 -21.60 -0.42
N GLY A 284 24.85 -21.69 0.64
CA GLY A 284 25.32 -21.61 2.03
C GLY A 284 25.74 -20.22 2.50
N LYS A 285 25.46 -19.16 1.73
CA LYS A 285 25.75 -17.76 2.11
C LYS A 285 24.46 -16.98 2.27
N VAL A 286 24.29 -16.33 3.42
CA VAL A 286 23.11 -15.52 3.74
C VAL A 286 23.20 -14.15 3.05
N TYR A 287 22.09 -13.73 2.43
CA TYR A 287 21.98 -12.43 1.76
C TYR A 287 20.85 -11.61 2.37
N ASN A 288 21.21 -10.53 3.05
CA ASN A 288 20.25 -9.67 3.73
C ASN A 288 19.20 -9.11 2.75
N ARG A 289 17.92 -9.21 3.10
CA ARG A 289 16.74 -8.82 2.28
C ARG A 289 16.53 -9.64 0.99
N MET A 290 17.22 -10.77 0.82
CA MET A 290 16.85 -11.72 -0.23
C MET A 290 15.53 -12.39 0.14
N THR A 291 14.65 -12.57 -0.83
CA THR A 291 13.41 -13.35 -0.67
C THR A 291 13.73 -14.84 -0.62
N THR A 292 12.74 -15.72 -0.50
CA THR A 292 12.95 -17.18 -0.59
C THR A 292 13.27 -17.66 -2.02
N VAL A 293 13.17 -16.77 -3.03
CA VAL A 293 13.60 -17.00 -4.41
C VAL A 293 15.04 -16.48 -4.58
N ASP A 294 15.93 -17.34 -5.06
CA ASP A 294 17.34 -17.04 -5.20
C ASP A 294 17.58 -15.86 -6.16
N GLY A 295 18.39 -14.90 -5.71
CA GLY A 295 18.72 -13.70 -6.46
C GLY A 295 17.59 -12.66 -6.55
N LEU A 296 16.39 -12.93 -6.02
CA LEU A 296 15.30 -11.96 -5.92
C LEU A 296 15.33 -11.25 -4.56
N PHE A 297 15.35 -9.93 -4.59
CA PHE A 297 15.36 -9.06 -3.42
C PHE A 297 14.17 -8.11 -3.42
N THR A 298 13.91 -7.50 -2.28
CA THR A 298 12.89 -6.45 -2.14
C THR A 298 13.26 -5.45 -1.04
N ALA A 299 12.62 -4.29 -1.04
CA ALA A 299 12.86 -3.20 -0.08
C ALA A 299 11.60 -2.37 0.14
N GLY A 300 11.59 -1.57 1.21
CA GLY A 300 10.51 -0.61 1.48
C GLY A 300 9.20 -1.34 1.76
N ASP A 301 8.16 -1.07 0.97
CA ASP A 301 6.87 -1.74 1.12
C ASP A 301 6.91 -3.25 0.83
N GLY A 302 7.93 -3.71 0.13
CA GLY A 302 8.02 -5.12 -0.24
C GLY A 302 8.47 -6.02 0.90
N VAL A 303 9.26 -5.53 1.87
CA VAL A 303 9.71 -6.36 3.00
C VAL A 303 8.63 -6.38 4.08
N GLY A 304 8.05 -7.56 4.34
CA GLY A 304 7.06 -7.78 5.38
C GLY A 304 7.66 -7.74 6.80
N CYS A 305 6.80 -7.91 7.81
CA CYS A 305 7.12 -8.10 9.24
C CYS A 305 7.87 -6.95 9.93
N SER A 306 8.27 -5.90 9.20
CA SER A 306 9.24 -4.90 9.66
C SER A 306 8.82 -3.49 9.25
N GLY A 307 7.58 -3.13 9.60
CA GLY A 307 7.02 -1.79 9.38
C GLY A 307 7.79 -0.68 10.09
N HIS A 308 7.29 0.54 9.98
CA HIS A 308 7.86 1.79 10.51
C HIS A 308 9.19 2.20 9.87
N LYS A 309 9.40 1.86 8.59
CA LYS A 309 10.54 2.28 7.77
C LYS A 309 10.37 3.73 7.27
N PHE A 310 9.18 4.09 6.81
CA PHE A 310 8.86 5.37 6.14
C PHE A 310 9.82 5.67 4.97
N SER A 311 9.94 6.94 4.58
CA SER A 311 10.78 7.37 3.46
C SER A 311 12.27 7.02 3.65
N SER A 312 12.85 7.43 4.77
CA SER A 312 14.28 7.28 5.05
C SER A 312 14.68 5.82 5.25
N GLY A 313 13.90 5.05 6.02
CA GLY A 313 14.15 3.62 6.23
C GLY A 313 13.97 2.82 4.94
N SER A 314 12.99 3.16 4.10
CA SER A 314 12.83 2.50 2.79
C SER A 314 14.02 2.78 1.87
N HIS A 315 14.50 4.02 1.84
CA HIS A 315 15.71 4.37 1.07
C HIS A 315 16.94 3.64 1.61
N TYR A 316 17.11 3.57 2.94
CA TYR A 316 18.22 2.87 3.57
C TYR A 316 18.18 1.36 3.31
N GLU A 317 17.00 0.74 3.39
CA GLU A 317 16.83 -0.68 3.09
C GLU A 317 17.14 -0.98 1.61
N GLY A 318 16.76 -0.10 0.69
CA GLY A 318 17.17 -0.20 -0.72
C GLY A 318 18.70 -0.17 -0.90
N ARG A 319 19.42 0.63 -0.09
CA ARG A 319 20.89 0.65 -0.12
C ARG A 319 21.51 -0.66 0.39
N ILE A 320 20.91 -1.28 1.41
CA ILE A 320 21.32 -2.62 1.88
C ILE A 320 21.19 -3.61 0.73
N VAL A 321 20.04 -3.63 0.06
CA VAL A 321 19.77 -4.52 -1.06
C VAL A 321 20.75 -4.30 -2.21
N GLY A 322 21.01 -3.06 -2.61
CA GLY A 322 21.99 -2.76 -3.66
C GLY A 322 23.38 -3.36 -3.38
N LYS A 323 23.85 -3.28 -2.12
CA LYS A 323 25.11 -3.94 -1.71
C LYS A 323 25.01 -5.46 -1.80
N MET A 324 23.89 -6.05 -1.38
CA MET A 324 23.70 -7.50 -1.38
C MET A 324 23.54 -8.08 -2.78
N MET A 325 22.88 -7.38 -3.70
CA MET A 325 22.78 -7.77 -5.11
C MET A 325 24.17 -7.86 -5.76
N VAL A 326 25.04 -6.87 -5.54
CA VAL A 326 26.43 -6.92 -6.04
C VAL A 326 27.22 -8.07 -5.42
N ARG A 327 27.07 -8.30 -4.10
CA ARG A 327 27.69 -9.45 -3.41
C ARG A 327 27.21 -10.77 -4.01
N TRP A 328 25.90 -10.92 -4.23
CA TRP A 328 25.30 -12.11 -4.81
C TRP A 328 25.83 -12.38 -6.21
N ILE A 329 25.91 -11.36 -7.09
CA ILE A 329 26.49 -11.50 -8.43
C ILE A 329 27.94 -11.99 -8.37
N ARG A 330 28.76 -11.40 -7.48
CA ARG A 330 30.17 -11.78 -7.35
C ARG A 330 30.33 -13.22 -6.85
N ASP A 331 29.53 -13.60 -5.86
CA ASP A 331 29.60 -14.92 -5.25
C ASP A 331 29.00 -16.01 -6.18
N ASN A 332 28.21 -15.63 -7.18
CA ASN A 332 27.59 -16.49 -8.20
C ASN A 332 28.00 -16.05 -9.62
N ALA A 333 29.28 -15.73 -9.82
CA ALA A 333 29.78 -15.13 -11.06
C ALA A 333 29.48 -15.94 -12.32
N ASP A 334 29.52 -17.27 -12.22
CA ASP A 334 29.30 -18.21 -13.32
C ASP A 334 27.81 -18.37 -13.71
N PHE A 335 26.89 -17.83 -12.91
CA PHE A 335 25.47 -17.87 -13.24
C PHE A 335 25.17 -17.06 -14.50
N THR A 336 24.52 -17.72 -15.47
CA THR A 336 24.03 -17.13 -16.70
C THR A 336 22.51 -17.33 -16.79
N PRO A 337 21.71 -16.26 -16.66
CA PRO A 337 20.26 -16.38 -16.61
C PRO A 337 19.69 -16.88 -17.93
N THR A 338 18.90 -17.95 -17.86
CA THR A 338 18.23 -18.57 -19.00
C THR A 338 16.71 -18.47 -18.81
N ILE A 339 16.06 -17.68 -19.65
CA ILE A 339 14.59 -17.59 -19.66
C ILE A 339 14.04 -18.81 -20.41
N LYS A 340 13.06 -19.49 -19.83
CA LYS A 340 12.41 -20.68 -20.41
C LYS A 340 11.48 -20.30 -21.56
N GLU A 341 10.72 -19.23 -21.38
CA GLU A 341 9.73 -18.74 -22.32
C GLU A 341 10.41 -18.17 -23.57
N THR A 342 9.80 -18.44 -24.72
CA THR A 342 10.17 -17.81 -25.99
C THR A 342 9.78 -16.34 -26.00
N LYS A 343 10.37 -15.57 -26.91
CA LYS A 343 10.02 -14.16 -27.11
C LYS A 343 8.54 -14.02 -27.46
N GLU A 344 8.04 -14.90 -28.31
CA GLU A 344 6.66 -14.90 -28.79
C GLU A 344 5.69 -15.18 -27.65
N GLU A 345 5.94 -16.19 -26.79
CA GLU A 345 5.11 -16.45 -25.61
C GLU A 345 5.03 -15.25 -24.65
N LEU A 346 6.13 -14.53 -24.45
CA LEU A 346 6.17 -13.35 -23.58
C LEU A 346 5.43 -12.15 -24.18
N VAL A 347 5.55 -11.94 -25.50
CA VAL A 347 4.77 -10.91 -26.22
C VAL A 347 3.28 -11.23 -26.20
N ASP A 348 2.95 -12.51 -26.39
CA ASP A 348 1.59 -13.05 -26.36
C ASP A 348 0.96 -12.87 -24.98
N LEU A 349 1.70 -13.17 -23.91
CA LEU A 349 1.31 -12.91 -22.54
C LEU A 349 0.95 -11.43 -22.38
N VAL A 350 1.91 -10.53 -22.62
CA VAL A 350 1.77 -9.09 -22.37
C VAL A 350 0.62 -8.47 -23.15
N TYR A 351 0.46 -8.82 -24.44
CA TYR A 351 -0.58 -8.25 -25.30
C TYR A 351 -1.89 -9.06 -25.34
N LYS A 352 -2.03 -10.11 -24.53
CA LYS A 352 -3.28 -10.87 -24.44
C LYS A 352 -4.52 -9.97 -24.25
N PRO A 353 -4.52 -8.94 -23.39
CA PRO A 353 -5.68 -8.04 -23.28
C PRO A 353 -5.98 -7.24 -24.54
N VAL A 354 -4.94 -6.87 -25.32
CA VAL A 354 -5.11 -6.16 -26.59
C VAL A 354 -5.72 -7.10 -27.64
N ARG A 355 -5.24 -8.34 -27.73
CA ARG A 355 -5.82 -9.34 -28.64
C ARG A 355 -7.28 -9.63 -28.30
N THR A 356 -7.56 -9.82 -27.01
CA THR A 356 -8.93 -10.02 -26.51
C THR A 356 -9.85 -8.87 -26.93
N TYR A 357 -9.36 -7.62 -26.87
CA TYR A 357 -10.11 -6.46 -27.35
C TYR A 357 -10.32 -6.51 -28.87
N LEU A 358 -9.26 -6.65 -29.66
CA LEU A 358 -9.34 -6.62 -31.13
C LEU A 358 -10.20 -7.74 -31.71
N ASP A 359 -10.16 -8.93 -31.11
CA ASP A 359 -10.94 -10.08 -31.58
C ASP A 359 -12.45 -9.92 -31.32
N ASN A 360 -12.85 -9.01 -30.43
CA ASN A 360 -14.22 -8.95 -29.92
C ASN A 360 -14.84 -7.54 -29.87
N CYS A 361 -14.10 -6.47 -30.18
CA CYS A 361 -14.58 -5.10 -30.01
C CYS A 361 -15.84 -4.80 -30.82
N ASP A 362 -15.97 -5.41 -32.00
CA ASP A 362 -17.09 -5.19 -32.92
C ASP A 362 -18.36 -5.97 -32.54
N TYR A 363 -18.33 -6.81 -31.50
CA TYR A 363 -19.52 -7.54 -31.03
C TYR A 363 -20.59 -6.59 -30.46
N SER A 364 -20.18 -5.42 -29.95
CA SER A 364 -21.08 -4.42 -29.36
C SER A 364 -20.80 -3.05 -29.93
N THR A 365 -21.81 -2.18 -29.96
CA THR A 365 -21.65 -0.78 -30.36
C THR A 365 -21.08 0.11 -29.26
N MET A 366 -20.86 -0.43 -28.05
CA MET A 366 -20.23 0.27 -26.93
C MET A 366 -19.09 -0.56 -26.38
N SER A 367 -17.87 -0.02 -26.40
CA SER A 367 -16.64 -0.71 -25.96
C SER A 367 -16.71 -1.18 -24.50
N ASP A 368 -17.44 -0.47 -23.64
CA ASP A 368 -17.50 -0.79 -22.22
C ASP A 368 -18.63 -1.79 -21.86
N VAL A 369 -19.46 -2.14 -22.84
CA VAL A 369 -20.60 -3.06 -22.68
C VAL A 369 -20.48 -4.17 -23.71
N ASN A 370 -19.68 -5.19 -23.40
CA ASN A 370 -19.42 -6.31 -24.29
C ASN A 370 -19.44 -7.65 -23.52
N PRO A 371 -20.23 -8.65 -23.92
CA PRO A 371 -20.31 -9.92 -23.20
C PRO A 371 -19.11 -10.85 -23.45
N LYS A 372 -18.19 -10.49 -24.35
CA LYS A 372 -16.99 -11.29 -24.67
C LYS A 372 -15.77 -10.92 -23.85
N TYR A 373 -15.77 -9.76 -23.19
CA TYR A 373 -14.65 -9.29 -22.39
C TYR A 373 -15.06 -8.36 -21.25
N CYS A 374 -14.14 -8.09 -20.34
CA CYS A 374 -14.28 -7.07 -19.30
C CYS A 374 -13.26 -5.93 -19.48
N LYS A 375 -13.69 -4.69 -19.28
CA LYS A 375 -12.78 -3.53 -19.22
C LYS A 375 -12.12 -3.42 -17.84
N PRO A 376 -10.87 -2.94 -17.74
CA PRO A 376 -10.15 -2.82 -16.46
C PRO A 376 -10.91 -1.98 -15.43
N ALA A 377 -11.58 -0.91 -15.85
CA ALA A 377 -12.36 -0.04 -14.95
C ALA A 377 -13.52 -0.80 -14.28
N GLY A 378 -14.28 -1.60 -15.04
CA GLY A 378 -15.36 -2.43 -14.51
C GLY A 378 -14.83 -3.52 -13.57
N MET A 379 -13.71 -4.17 -13.95
CA MET A 379 -13.08 -5.19 -13.11
C MET A 379 -12.56 -4.60 -11.78
N ALA A 380 -12.01 -3.38 -11.80
CA ALA A 380 -11.60 -2.66 -10.60
C ALA A 380 -12.78 -2.42 -9.64
N LEU A 381 -13.92 -1.98 -10.17
CA LEU A 381 -15.13 -1.75 -9.37
C LEU A 381 -15.65 -3.04 -8.73
N ARG A 382 -15.65 -4.14 -9.49
CA ARG A 382 -16.03 -5.46 -8.98
C ARG A 382 -15.11 -5.93 -7.86
N LEU A 383 -13.79 -5.84 -8.05
CA LEU A 383 -12.80 -6.19 -7.02
C LEU A 383 -13.05 -5.43 -5.72
N MET A 384 -13.14 -4.10 -5.84
CA MET A 384 -13.36 -3.21 -4.70
C MET A 384 -14.68 -3.46 -4.00
N LYS A 385 -15.75 -3.80 -4.72
CA LYS A 385 -17.04 -4.14 -4.11
C LYS A 385 -16.96 -5.41 -3.27
N ILE A 386 -16.36 -6.48 -3.82
CA ILE A 386 -16.23 -7.77 -3.12
C ILE A 386 -15.45 -7.58 -1.81
N THR A 387 -14.30 -6.91 -1.88
CA THR A 387 -13.46 -6.69 -0.70
C THR A 387 -14.11 -5.73 0.30
N HIS A 388 -14.85 -4.72 -0.19
CA HIS A 388 -15.59 -3.79 0.64
C HIS A 388 -16.68 -4.46 1.49
N GLU A 389 -17.43 -5.40 0.89
CA GLU A 389 -18.57 -6.06 1.52
C GLU A 389 -18.17 -7.26 2.39
N TYR A 390 -17.17 -8.03 1.96
CA TYR A 390 -16.84 -9.31 2.60
C TYR A 390 -15.43 -9.33 3.23
N GLY A 391 -14.51 -8.51 2.71
CA GLY A 391 -13.10 -8.46 3.12
C GLY A 391 -12.78 -7.53 4.29
N ALA A 392 -13.76 -7.20 5.14
CA ALA A 392 -13.61 -6.19 6.20
C ALA A 392 -13.28 -4.78 5.66
N GLY A 393 -14.04 -4.32 4.67
CA GLY A 393 -14.00 -2.92 4.23
C GLY A 393 -14.79 -1.97 5.15
N THR A 394 -14.99 -0.75 4.70
CA THR A 394 -15.73 0.29 5.44
C THR A 394 -17.23 -0.03 5.59
N ALA A 395 -17.87 -0.70 4.63
CA ALA A 395 -19.29 -1.10 4.68
C ALA A 395 -19.66 -1.93 5.91
N THR A 396 -18.72 -2.72 6.42
CA THR A 396 -18.94 -3.59 7.58
C THR A 396 -18.22 -3.09 8.82
N TYR A 397 -17.81 -1.82 8.86
CA TYR A 397 -16.94 -1.27 9.91
C TYR A 397 -15.72 -2.16 10.19
N TYR A 398 -15.07 -2.59 9.11
CA TYR A 398 -13.88 -3.42 9.11
C TYR A 398 -14.10 -4.80 9.76
N GLN A 399 -15.32 -5.32 9.76
CA GLN A 399 -15.63 -6.65 10.29
C GLN A 399 -15.71 -7.68 9.16
N THR A 400 -15.20 -8.88 9.43
CA THR A 400 -15.35 -10.07 8.57
C THR A 400 -15.43 -11.33 9.45
N ASN A 401 -15.74 -12.47 8.86
CA ASN A 401 -15.81 -13.78 9.52
C ASN A 401 -15.46 -14.89 8.50
N GLY A 402 -15.48 -16.15 8.95
CA GLY A 402 -15.17 -17.30 8.09
C GLY A 402 -16.01 -17.35 6.80
N ARG A 403 -17.33 -17.16 6.93
CA ARG A 403 -18.27 -17.25 5.81
C ARG A 403 -18.10 -16.13 4.79
N SER A 404 -17.90 -14.89 5.24
CA SER A 404 -17.61 -13.77 4.35
C SER A 404 -16.32 -14.01 3.55
N LEU A 405 -15.28 -14.57 4.18
CA LEU A 405 -14.03 -14.86 3.50
C LEU A 405 -14.17 -16.01 2.49
N GLU A 406 -14.99 -17.03 2.76
CA GLU A 406 -15.34 -18.06 1.76
C GLU A 406 -15.99 -17.44 0.53
N ILE A 407 -16.96 -16.53 0.71
CA ILE A 407 -17.62 -15.81 -0.38
C ILE A 407 -16.61 -14.96 -1.17
N CYS A 408 -15.64 -14.30 -0.51
CA CYS A 408 -14.55 -13.63 -1.22
C CYS A 408 -13.78 -14.60 -2.13
N MET A 409 -13.41 -15.78 -1.62
CA MET A 409 -12.61 -16.75 -2.38
C MET A 409 -13.40 -17.29 -3.58
N GLU A 410 -14.69 -17.59 -3.42
CA GLU A 410 -15.58 -18.00 -4.54
C GLU A 410 -15.64 -16.91 -5.62
N ASN A 411 -15.80 -15.64 -5.22
CA ASN A 411 -15.83 -14.52 -6.15
C ASN A 411 -14.46 -14.28 -6.83
N PHE A 412 -13.35 -14.44 -6.11
CA PHE A 412 -12.01 -14.29 -6.67
C PHE A 412 -11.68 -15.39 -7.67
N GLN A 413 -12.13 -16.63 -7.42
CA GLN A 413 -12.02 -17.70 -8.42
C GLN A 413 -12.70 -17.31 -9.74
N MET A 414 -13.96 -16.86 -9.67
CA MET A 414 -14.67 -16.37 -10.85
C MET A 414 -13.98 -15.15 -11.48
N MET A 415 -13.42 -14.25 -10.68
CA MET A 415 -12.66 -13.11 -11.22
C MET A 415 -11.38 -13.52 -11.94
N HIS A 416 -10.66 -14.55 -11.49
CA HIS A 416 -9.52 -15.08 -12.23
C HIS A 416 -9.94 -15.62 -13.59
N GLU A 417 -11.04 -16.36 -13.66
CA GLU A 417 -11.61 -16.84 -14.93
C GLU A 417 -12.01 -15.67 -15.86
N ASP A 418 -12.54 -14.59 -15.31
CA ASP A 418 -12.92 -13.40 -16.08
C ASP A 418 -11.73 -12.51 -16.47
N LEU A 419 -10.64 -12.52 -15.69
CA LEU A 419 -9.40 -11.82 -16.04
C LEU A 419 -8.74 -12.41 -17.28
N GLU A 420 -8.96 -13.69 -17.57
CA GLU A 420 -8.53 -14.30 -18.84
C GLU A 420 -9.19 -13.65 -20.06
N LYS A 421 -10.29 -12.91 -19.85
CA LYS A 421 -11.05 -12.17 -20.85
C LYS A 421 -10.97 -10.65 -20.61
N ILE A 422 -9.97 -10.15 -19.90
CA ILE A 422 -9.78 -8.70 -19.78
C ILE A 422 -9.35 -8.10 -21.12
N ALA A 423 -9.86 -6.91 -21.47
CA ALA A 423 -9.62 -6.28 -22.77
C ALA A 423 -9.08 -4.85 -22.64
N ALA A 424 -8.07 -4.51 -23.43
CA ALA A 424 -7.44 -3.19 -23.48
C ALA A 424 -7.42 -2.64 -24.91
N GLY A 425 -8.03 -1.47 -25.12
CA GLY A 425 -8.07 -0.78 -26.41
C GLY A 425 -6.89 0.17 -26.65
N ASP A 426 -6.17 0.53 -25.60
CA ASP A 426 -4.96 1.36 -25.68
C ASP A 426 -3.90 0.95 -24.64
N LEU A 427 -2.71 1.57 -24.70
CA LEU A 427 -1.60 1.26 -23.79
C LEU A 427 -1.87 1.67 -22.34
N HIS A 428 -2.72 2.67 -22.10
CA HIS A 428 -3.10 3.06 -20.75
C HIS A 428 -4.00 2.01 -20.13
N GLU A 429 -5.01 1.55 -20.86
CA GLU A 429 -5.86 0.46 -20.45
C GLU A 429 -5.11 -0.86 -20.32
N LEU A 430 -4.09 -1.11 -21.14
CA LEU A 430 -3.24 -2.29 -20.98
C LEU A 430 -2.50 -2.27 -19.65
N MET A 431 -1.95 -1.11 -19.26
CA MET A 431 -1.37 -0.92 -17.92
C MET A 431 -2.42 -1.14 -16.83
N ARG A 432 -3.62 -0.57 -16.98
CA ARG A 432 -4.70 -0.78 -16.02
C ARG A 432 -5.14 -2.24 -15.93
N ALA A 433 -5.16 -2.97 -17.03
CA ALA A 433 -5.50 -4.40 -17.05
C ALA A 433 -4.53 -5.21 -16.17
N TRP A 434 -3.22 -5.01 -16.38
CA TRP A 434 -2.19 -5.67 -15.58
C TRP A 434 -2.15 -5.21 -14.12
N GLU A 435 -2.40 -3.93 -13.85
CA GLU A 435 -2.55 -3.47 -12.47
C GLU A 435 -3.75 -4.12 -11.75
N ILE A 436 -4.86 -4.42 -12.44
CA ILE A 436 -5.98 -5.16 -11.81
C ILE A 436 -5.62 -6.61 -11.56
N PHE A 437 -4.88 -7.24 -12.47
CA PHE A 437 -4.30 -8.56 -12.22
C PHE A 437 -3.43 -8.55 -10.95
N HIS A 438 -2.54 -7.56 -10.79
CA HIS A 438 -1.73 -7.40 -9.57
C HIS A 438 -2.58 -7.15 -8.32
N ARG A 439 -3.63 -6.33 -8.42
CA ARG A 439 -4.51 -6.07 -7.27
C ARG A 439 -5.25 -7.32 -6.82
N LEU A 440 -5.72 -8.17 -7.74
CA LEU A 440 -6.47 -9.39 -7.40
C LEU A 440 -5.60 -10.37 -6.61
N TYR A 441 -4.43 -10.75 -7.13
CA TYR A 441 -3.51 -11.66 -6.43
C TYR A 441 -3.10 -11.13 -5.06
N THR A 442 -2.79 -9.84 -4.99
CA THR A 442 -2.41 -9.18 -3.74
C THR A 442 -3.51 -9.26 -2.68
N VAL A 443 -4.75 -8.89 -3.03
CA VAL A 443 -5.84 -8.86 -2.06
C VAL A 443 -6.35 -10.27 -1.73
N GLU A 444 -6.23 -11.21 -2.66
CA GLU A 444 -6.49 -12.62 -2.38
C GLU A 444 -5.51 -13.18 -1.34
N ALA A 445 -4.19 -12.98 -1.53
CA ALA A 445 -3.19 -13.38 -0.54
C ALA A 445 -3.49 -12.76 0.84
N HIS A 446 -3.81 -11.47 0.87
CA HIS A 446 -4.21 -10.77 2.08
C HIS A 446 -5.42 -11.40 2.79
N LEU A 447 -6.49 -11.69 2.06
CA LEU A 447 -7.71 -12.26 2.64
C LEU A 447 -7.54 -13.74 3.02
N ARG A 448 -6.71 -14.51 2.30
CA ARG A 448 -6.31 -15.87 2.69
C ARG A 448 -5.54 -15.87 4.01
N HIS A 449 -4.63 -14.91 4.22
CA HIS A 449 -3.94 -14.77 5.50
C HIS A 449 -4.89 -14.42 6.65
N ILE A 450 -5.88 -13.54 6.44
CA ILE A 450 -6.93 -13.28 7.44
C ILE A 450 -7.75 -14.55 7.69
N GLN A 451 -8.09 -15.30 6.63
CA GLN A 451 -8.86 -16.54 6.74
C GLN A 451 -8.10 -17.62 7.52
N PHE A 452 -6.77 -17.66 7.39
CA PHE A 452 -5.89 -18.54 8.13
C PHE A 452 -5.81 -18.15 9.62
N ARG A 453 -5.50 -16.89 9.94
CA ARG A 453 -5.32 -16.41 11.33
C ARG A 453 -6.63 -16.33 12.11
N LYS A 454 -6.90 -17.28 13.00
CA LYS A 454 -8.16 -17.39 13.80
C LYS A 454 -8.20 -16.48 15.03
N GLU A 455 -7.78 -15.22 14.90
CA GLU A 455 -7.81 -14.21 15.96
C GLU A 455 -8.08 -12.79 15.40
N THR A 456 -8.34 -11.82 16.27
CA THR A 456 -8.31 -10.39 15.93
C THR A 456 -7.10 -9.73 16.59
N ARG A 457 -5.97 -9.72 15.88
CA ARG A 457 -4.72 -9.12 16.39
C ARG A 457 -4.67 -7.60 16.25
N TYR A 458 -5.33 -7.05 15.24
CA TYR A 458 -5.29 -5.63 14.89
C TYR A 458 -6.70 -4.98 14.92
N PRO A 459 -7.40 -5.02 16.06
CA PRO A 459 -8.71 -4.37 16.19
C PRO A 459 -8.56 -2.88 15.87
N GLY A 460 -9.44 -2.35 15.03
CA GLY A 460 -9.38 -1.00 14.47
C GLY A 460 -8.75 -0.93 13.06
N PHE A 461 -8.04 -1.98 12.64
CA PHE A 461 -7.70 -2.22 11.23
C PHE A 461 -8.63 -3.26 10.61
N TYR A 462 -8.88 -4.37 11.30
CA TYR A 462 -9.96 -5.31 11.00
C TYR A 462 -10.40 -6.06 12.26
N TYR A 463 -11.58 -6.68 12.19
CA TYR A 463 -12.11 -7.56 13.21
C TYR A 463 -12.54 -8.87 12.56
N ARG A 464 -11.99 -9.99 13.02
CA ARG A 464 -12.48 -11.32 12.70
C ARG A 464 -13.47 -11.74 13.79
N ARG A 465 -14.75 -11.71 13.47
CA ARG A 465 -15.83 -12.21 14.33
C ARG A 465 -16.00 -13.72 14.15
N ALA A 466 -16.62 -14.36 15.14
CA ALA A 466 -16.88 -15.80 15.17
C ALA A 466 -17.57 -16.29 13.90
#